data_AF-A0ABD3FTE3-F1
#
_entry.id   AF-A0ABD3FTE3-F1
#
_cell.length_a   1.000
_cell.length_b   1.000
_cell.length_c   1.000
_cell.angle_alpha   90.00
_cell.angle_beta   90.00
_cell.angle_gamma   90.00
#
_symmetry.space_group_name_H-M   'P 1'
#
loop_
_entity.id
_entity.type
_entity.pdbx_description
1 polymer ?
#
loop_
_entity_poly.entity_id
_entity_poly.type
_entity_poly.pdbx_seq_one_letter_code
_entity_poly.pdbx_strand_id
1 'polypeptide(L)'
;MASRVKSPELVPRATEFVLTVRRGVSVEEALPIPPGSDLLTADRLLKLKLHCEKIHRELTAVWMYMTNVLLLVAEREGLTAETELDQVVICPGGIDGVWISDNVIPEDVATKFKSEVSVLENVPDNEKDWHPDSDNQVLDLVHPSLFCCVFGTTLRASTAQSFSSLMSWK
;
A
#
# COMPACT_ATOMS: atom_id res chain seq x y z
N MET A 1 12.21 42.19 22.23
CA MET A 1 11.32 41.75 21.13
C MET A 1 12.15 41.00 20.11
N ALA A 2 12.15 39.67 20.14
CA ALA A 2 12.93 38.86 19.20
C ALA A 2 12.22 38.82 17.85
N SER A 3 12.90 39.30 16.81
CA SER A 3 12.46 39.19 15.42
C SER A 3 12.18 37.72 15.11
N ARG A 4 10.93 37.40 14.73
CA ARG A 4 10.54 36.06 14.25
C ARG A 4 11.39 35.75 13.02
N VAL A 5 12.40 34.90 13.20
CA VAL A 5 13.15 34.30 12.10
C VAL A 5 12.17 33.46 11.30
N LYS A 6 11.61 34.04 10.23
CA LYS A 6 10.80 33.31 9.24
C LYS A 6 11.76 32.61 8.29
N SER A 7 12.47 31.59 8.77
CA SER A 7 13.19 30.69 7.88
C SER A 7 12.18 29.70 7.26
N PRO A 8 12.10 29.57 5.93
CA PRO A 8 11.18 28.63 5.29
C PRO A 8 11.46 27.17 5.68
N GLU A 9 12.67 26.87 6.16
CA GLU A 9 13.09 25.54 6.61
C GLU A 9 12.70 25.22 8.06
N LEU A 10 12.23 26.21 8.84
CA LEU A 10 11.97 26.02 10.26
C LEU A 10 10.82 25.04 10.50
N VAL A 11 9.74 25.14 9.72
CA VAL A 11 8.56 24.29 9.88
C VAL A 11 8.88 22.83 9.54
N PRO A 12 9.45 22.50 8.36
CA PRO A 12 9.85 21.13 8.05
C PRO A 12 10.78 20.51 9.10
N ARG A 13 11.77 21.28 9.59
CA ARG A 13 12.72 20.80 10.60
C ARG A 13 12.07 20.56 11.96
N ALA A 14 11.15 21.43 12.38
CA ALA A 14 10.39 21.23 13.61
C ALA A 14 9.46 20.01 13.50
N THR A 15 8.84 19.81 12.34
CA THR A 15 8.02 18.62 12.06
C THR A 15 8.85 17.36 12.13
N GLU A 16 10.00 17.31 11.46
CA GLU A 16 10.86 16.12 11.49
C GLU A 16 11.34 15.83 12.92
N PHE A 17 11.77 16.84 13.66
CA PHE A 17 12.13 16.68 15.07
C PHE A 17 11.01 16.01 15.90
N VAL A 18 9.77 16.50 15.80
CA VAL A 18 8.63 15.91 16.55
C VAL A 18 8.36 14.48 16.10
N LEU A 19 8.48 14.18 14.80
CA LEU A 19 8.32 12.82 14.27
C LEU A 19 9.43 11.88 14.74
N THR A 20 10.69 12.32 14.74
CA THR A 20 11.84 11.55 15.23
C THR A 20 11.69 11.20 16.71
N VAL A 21 11.31 12.18 17.55
CA VAL A 21 11.03 11.94 18.97
C VAL A 21 9.86 10.96 19.15
N ARG A 22 8.81 11.08 18.34
CA ARG A 22 7.68 10.15 18.36
C ARG A 22 8.08 8.72 17.99
N ARG A 23 9.08 8.53 17.12
CA ARG A 23 9.63 7.23 16.74
C ARG A 23 10.49 6.58 17.84
N GLY A 24 10.68 7.25 18.98
CA GLY A 24 11.36 6.71 20.17
C GLY A 24 12.77 7.27 20.40
N VAL A 25 13.22 8.21 19.57
CA VAL A 25 14.50 8.90 19.79
C VAL A 25 14.36 9.90 20.94
N SER A 26 15.38 10.01 21.80
CA SER A 26 15.36 10.99 22.89
C SER A 26 15.38 12.43 22.35
N VAL A 27 14.90 13.40 23.15
CA VAL A 27 14.90 14.81 22.74
C VAL A 27 16.33 15.32 22.56
N GLU A 28 17.24 14.80 23.37
CA GLU A 28 18.67 15.11 23.40
C GLU A 28 19.38 14.62 22.13
N GLU A 29 19.03 13.44 21.63
CA GLU A 29 19.56 12.89 20.38
C GLU A 29 18.93 13.55 19.16
N ALA A 30 17.61 13.83 19.21
CA ALA A 30 16.89 14.46 18.10
C ALA A 30 17.24 15.95 17.91
N LEU A 31 17.79 16.59 18.94
CA LEU A 31 18.24 17.98 18.92
C LEU A 31 19.70 18.09 19.38
N PRO A 32 20.69 17.87 18.50
CA PRO A 32 22.10 17.95 18.86
C PRO A 32 22.45 19.36 19.36
N ILE A 33 22.77 19.47 20.65
CA ILE A 33 23.10 20.74 21.30
C ILE A 33 24.60 21.02 21.13
N PRO A 34 24.99 22.17 20.54
CA PRO A 34 26.40 22.56 20.50
C PRO A 34 26.93 22.79 21.93
N PRO A 35 28.14 22.32 22.27
CA PRO A 35 28.75 22.59 23.57
C PRO A 35 28.86 24.11 23.80
N GLY A 36 28.35 24.59 24.95
CA GLY A 36 28.36 26.02 25.32
C GLY A 36 27.09 26.81 24.95
N SER A 37 26.00 26.15 24.53
CA SER A 37 24.73 26.81 24.23
C SER A 37 23.91 27.14 25.49
N ASP A 38 23.78 28.42 25.85
CA ASP A 38 22.93 28.89 26.96
C ASP A 38 21.42 28.86 26.64
N LEU A 39 21.05 28.55 25.39
CA LEU A 39 19.66 28.57 24.92
C LEU A 39 18.86 27.34 25.37
N LEU A 40 19.51 26.21 25.62
CA LEU A 40 18.87 24.94 25.98
C LEU A 40 19.27 24.52 27.39
N THR A 41 18.92 25.37 28.37
CA THR A 41 19.05 25.02 29.80
C THR A 41 18.21 23.78 30.12
N ALA A 42 18.57 23.07 31.20
CA ALA A 42 17.88 21.86 31.64
C ALA A 42 16.35 22.06 31.83
N ASP A 43 15.92 23.21 32.34
CA ASP A 43 14.49 23.56 32.49
C ASP A 43 13.78 23.69 31.13
N ARG A 44 14.43 24.29 30.12
CA ARG A 44 13.86 24.45 28.78
C ARG A 44 13.78 23.11 28.06
N LEU A 45 14.79 22.25 28.24
CA LEU A 45 14.80 20.89 27.72
C LEU A 45 13.70 20.04 28.36
N LEU A 46 13.51 20.15 29.68
CA LEU A 46 12.43 19.48 30.40
C LEU A 46 11.05 19.94 29.88
N LYS A 47 10.84 21.24 29.69
CA LYS A 47 9.60 21.77 29.11
C LYS A 47 9.37 21.25 27.69
N LEU A 48 10.42 21.22 26.86
CA LEU A 48 10.34 20.68 25.50
C LEU A 48 9.94 19.20 25.51
N LYS A 49 10.54 18.40 26.38
CA LYS A 49 10.19 16.99 26.57
C LYS A 49 8.72 16.81 26.98
N LEU A 50 8.26 17.57 27.97
CA LEU A 50 6.85 17.53 28.41
C LEU A 50 5.88 17.90 27.28
N HIS A 51 6.24 18.85 26.42
CA HIS A 51 5.44 19.20 25.24
C HIS A 51 5.43 18.07 24.20
N CYS A 52 6.56 17.43 23.93
CA CYS A 52 6.62 16.27 23.03
C CYS A 52 5.76 15.12 23.54
N GLU A 53 5.81 14.83 24.85
CA GLU A 53 4.96 13.81 25.48
C GLU A 53 3.48 14.16 25.39
N LYS A 54 3.11 15.44 25.55
CA LYS A 54 1.74 15.89 25.36
C LYS A 54 1.28 15.67 23.92
N ILE A 55 2.08 16.07 22.93
CA ILE A 55 1.79 15.84 21.51
C ILE A 55 1.58 14.35 21.24
N HIS A 56 2.44 13.50 21.78
CA HIS A 56 2.30 12.06 21.66
C HIS A 56 0.95 11.57 22.19
N ARG A 57 0.56 11.96 23.41
CA ARG A 57 -0.73 11.57 24.00
C ARG A 57 -1.93 12.01 23.15
N GLU A 58 -1.95 13.26 22.69
CA GLU A 58 -3.05 13.77 21.87
C GLU A 58 -3.16 13.02 20.53
N LEU A 59 -2.03 12.78 19.86
CA LEU A 59 -2.01 12.04 18.59
C LEU A 59 -2.43 10.57 18.77
N THR A 60 -2.04 9.95 19.88
CA THR A 60 -2.49 8.60 20.23
C THR A 60 -3.99 8.58 20.51
N ALA A 61 -4.53 9.58 21.22
CA ALA A 61 -5.97 9.68 21.46
C ALA A 61 -6.78 9.83 20.16
N VAL A 62 -6.31 10.67 19.22
CA VAL A 62 -6.92 10.82 17.90
C VAL A 62 -6.84 9.51 17.11
N TRP A 63 -5.68 8.84 17.12
CA TRP A 63 -5.52 7.54 16.46
C TRP A 63 -6.49 6.50 17.03
N MET A 64 -6.59 6.38 18.36
CA MET A 64 -7.52 5.48 19.02
C MET A 64 -8.97 5.79 18.64
N TYR A 65 -9.37 7.07 18.62
CA TYR A 65 -10.70 7.46 18.21
C TYR A 65 -11.00 7.05 16.76
N MET A 66 -10.09 7.34 15.84
CA MET A 66 -10.24 6.94 14.43
C MET A 66 -10.33 5.43 14.28
N THR A 67 -9.45 4.68 14.93
CA THR A 67 -9.47 3.21 14.93
C THR A 67 -10.80 2.68 15.44
N ASN A 68 -11.30 3.20 16.57
CA ASN A 68 -12.58 2.77 17.13
C ASN A 68 -13.76 3.05 16.19
N VAL A 69 -13.79 4.24 15.56
CA VAL A 69 -14.83 4.56 14.57
C VAL A 69 -14.76 3.63 13.36
N LEU A 70 -13.56 3.37 12.84
CA LEU A 70 -13.37 2.45 11.72
C LEU A 70 -13.77 1.02 12.07
N LEU A 71 -13.42 0.53 13.25
CA LEU A 71 -13.85 -0.79 13.73
C LEU A 71 -15.38 -0.86 13.87
N LEU A 72 -16.03 0.16 14.44
CA LEU A 72 -17.49 0.22 14.54
C LEU A 72 -18.19 0.23 13.18
N VAL A 73 -17.64 0.98 12.21
CA VAL A 73 -18.15 0.96 10.83
C VAL A 73 -17.96 -0.42 10.22
N ALA A 74 -16.78 -1.03 10.38
CA ALA A 74 -16.51 -2.36 9.87
C ALA A 74 -17.47 -3.40 10.47
N GLU A 75 -17.71 -3.39 11.78
CA GLU A 75 -18.66 -4.28 12.44
C GLU A 75 -20.10 -4.06 11.92
N ARG A 76 -20.54 -2.81 11.80
CA ARG A 76 -21.91 -2.49 11.36
C ARG A 76 -22.17 -2.90 9.91
N GLU A 77 -21.17 -2.74 9.05
CA GLU A 77 -21.24 -3.10 7.64
C GLU A 77 -20.88 -4.57 7.40
N GLY A 78 -20.60 -5.36 8.46
CA GLY A 78 -20.24 -6.77 8.34
C GLY A 78 -18.89 -7.01 7.66
N LEU A 79 -17.99 -6.02 7.67
CA LEU A 79 -16.64 -6.07 7.11
C LEU A 79 -15.63 -6.73 8.08
N THR A 80 -16.10 -7.59 8.98
CA THR A 80 -15.25 -8.27 9.96
C THR A 80 -14.16 -9.08 9.28
N ALA A 81 -12.90 -8.77 9.61
CA ALA A 81 -11.70 -9.42 9.10
C ALA A 81 -11.47 -10.84 9.67
N GLU A 82 -12.53 -11.54 10.05
CA GLU A 82 -12.48 -13.00 10.18
C GLU A 82 -12.78 -13.59 8.81
N THR A 83 -11.88 -13.30 7.88
CA THR A 83 -11.76 -14.15 6.70
C THR A 83 -11.08 -15.41 7.18
N GLU A 84 -11.88 -16.44 7.46
CA GLU A 84 -11.39 -17.82 7.37
C GLU A 84 -10.52 -17.87 6.10
N LEU A 85 -9.21 -18.12 6.23
CA LEU A 85 -8.27 -18.00 5.10
C LEU A 85 -8.72 -18.84 3.89
N ASP A 86 -9.46 -19.91 4.16
CA ASP A 86 -10.01 -20.85 3.20
C ASP A 86 -11.38 -20.45 2.63
N GLN A 87 -12.07 -19.44 3.19
CA GLN A 87 -13.35 -18.99 2.68
C GLN A 87 -13.15 -17.95 1.59
N VAL A 88 -13.60 -18.26 0.37
CA VAL A 88 -13.61 -17.32 -0.76
C VAL A 88 -14.46 -16.10 -0.40
N VAL A 89 -13.86 -14.91 -0.41
CA VAL A 89 -14.55 -13.64 -0.16
C VAL A 89 -14.59 -12.84 -1.46
N ILE A 90 -15.79 -12.45 -1.91
CA ILE A 90 -15.99 -11.59 -3.07
C ILE A 90 -16.64 -10.28 -2.60
N CYS A 91 -15.96 -9.17 -2.78
CA CYS A 91 -16.41 -7.84 -2.38
C CYS A 91 -16.69 -6.96 -3.61
N PRO A 92 -17.65 -6.01 -3.53
CA PRO A 92 -17.80 -5.02 -4.58
C PRO A 92 -16.56 -4.12 -4.66
N GLY A 93 -16.13 -3.80 -5.89
CA GLY A 93 -15.08 -2.82 -6.17
C GLY A 93 -15.60 -1.39 -6.12
N GLY A 94 -14.71 -0.40 -6.27
CA GLY A 94 -15.07 1.02 -6.31
C GLY A 94 -15.80 1.47 -7.60
N ILE A 95 -16.03 0.55 -8.54
CA ILE A 95 -16.68 0.79 -9.84
C ILE A 95 -17.87 -0.15 -9.95
N ASP A 96 -19.01 0.36 -10.41
CA ASP A 96 -20.22 -0.45 -10.62
C ASP A 96 -19.95 -1.63 -11.57
N GLY A 97 -20.43 -2.81 -11.20
CA GLY A 97 -20.18 -4.04 -11.95
C GLY A 97 -18.75 -4.60 -11.85
N VAL A 98 -17.92 -4.12 -10.91
CA VAL A 98 -16.61 -4.69 -10.61
C VAL A 98 -16.63 -5.35 -9.23
N TRP A 99 -16.02 -6.53 -9.14
CA TRP A 99 -15.86 -7.26 -7.88
C TRP A 99 -14.38 -7.61 -7.68
N ILE A 100 -13.96 -7.71 -6.42
CA ILE A 100 -12.58 -7.97 -6.00
C ILE A 100 -12.59 -9.16 -5.05
N SER A 101 -11.61 -10.04 -5.20
CA SER A 101 -11.36 -11.16 -4.29
C SER A 101 -9.88 -11.52 -4.32
N ASP A 102 -9.29 -11.68 -3.14
CA ASP A 102 -7.89 -12.08 -3.00
C ASP A 102 -7.69 -13.61 -3.06
N ASN A 103 -8.77 -14.39 -2.88
CA ASN A 103 -8.70 -15.84 -2.76
C ASN A 103 -9.73 -16.60 -3.63
N VAL A 104 -10.33 -15.95 -4.62
CA VAL A 104 -11.25 -16.61 -5.58
C VAL A 104 -10.56 -17.65 -6.46
N ILE A 105 -9.26 -17.50 -6.69
CA ILE A 105 -8.47 -18.44 -7.50
C ILE A 105 -7.78 -19.44 -6.57
N PRO A 106 -8.04 -20.75 -6.70
CA PRO A 106 -7.33 -21.78 -5.95
C PRO A 106 -5.81 -21.75 -6.18
N GLU A 107 -5.03 -22.02 -5.13
CA GLU A 107 -3.56 -21.93 -5.18
C GLU A 107 -2.94 -22.89 -6.20
N ASP A 108 -3.52 -24.09 -6.37
CA ASP A 108 -3.08 -25.06 -7.37
C ASP A 108 -3.29 -24.55 -8.80
N VAL A 109 -4.42 -23.90 -9.06
CA VAL A 109 -4.72 -23.24 -10.35
C VAL A 109 -3.75 -22.08 -10.58
N ALA A 110 -3.54 -21.22 -9.59
CA ALA A 110 -2.62 -20.09 -9.69
C ALA A 110 -1.17 -20.54 -9.94
N THR A 111 -0.72 -21.56 -9.20
CA THR A 111 0.61 -22.16 -9.35
C THR A 111 0.77 -22.81 -10.72
N LYS A 112 -0.21 -23.58 -11.17
CA LYS A 112 -0.18 -24.18 -12.50
C LYS A 112 -0.12 -23.10 -13.58
N PHE A 113 -0.98 -22.09 -13.49
CA PHE A 113 -0.97 -20.98 -14.44
C PHE A 113 0.40 -20.30 -14.52
N LYS A 114 1.00 -19.93 -13.38
CA LYS A 114 2.36 -19.38 -13.30
C LYS A 114 3.40 -20.28 -13.98
N SER A 115 3.33 -21.59 -13.75
CA SER A 115 4.24 -22.55 -14.39
C SER A 115 4.09 -22.56 -15.91
N GLU A 116 2.86 -22.59 -16.43
CA GLU A 116 2.60 -22.64 -17.87
C GLU A 116 2.99 -21.33 -18.57
N VAL A 117 2.73 -20.17 -17.96
CA VAL A 117 3.08 -18.86 -18.54
C VAL A 117 4.56 -18.50 -18.38
N SER A 118 5.29 -19.20 -17.50
CA SER A 118 6.73 -18.96 -17.29
C SER A 118 7.56 -19.10 -18.56
N VAL A 119 7.09 -19.88 -19.53
CA VAL A 119 7.75 -20.05 -20.85
C VAL A 119 7.71 -18.74 -21.66
N LEU A 120 6.67 -17.93 -21.48
CA LEU A 120 6.53 -16.62 -22.13
C LEU A 120 7.32 -15.53 -21.40
N GLU A 121 7.47 -15.65 -20.08
CA GLU A 121 8.19 -14.69 -19.24
C GLU A 121 9.72 -14.87 -19.31
N ASN A 122 10.18 -16.13 -19.31
CA ASN A 122 11.60 -16.50 -19.26
C ASN A 122 12.27 -16.51 -20.64
N VAL A 123 12.02 -15.48 -21.44
CA VAL A 123 12.72 -15.22 -22.69
C VAL A 123 14.00 -14.41 -22.43
N PRO A 124 15.01 -14.46 -23.32
CA PRO A 124 16.18 -13.58 -23.26
C PRO A 124 15.77 -12.10 -23.13
N ASP A 125 16.55 -11.29 -22.40
CA ASP A 125 16.18 -9.89 -22.11
C ASP A 125 15.96 -9.04 -23.37
N ASN A 126 16.61 -9.37 -24.49
CA ASN A 126 16.44 -8.72 -25.78
C ASN A 126 15.14 -9.10 -26.51
N GLU A 127 14.42 -10.12 -26.03
CA GLU A 127 13.13 -10.59 -26.56
C GLU A 127 11.95 -10.19 -25.65
N LYS A 128 12.22 -9.60 -24.48
CA LYS A 128 11.19 -9.09 -23.58
C LYS A 128 10.47 -7.89 -24.18
N ASP A 129 9.15 -8.01 -24.30
CA ASP A 129 8.26 -6.94 -24.80
C ASP A 129 7.82 -6.02 -23.66
N TRP A 130 8.66 -5.04 -23.32
CA TRP A 130 8.35 -4.06 -22.28
C TRP A 130 7.32 -3.05 -22.77
N HIS A 131 6.27 -2.85 -21.96
CA HIS A 131 5.21 -1.91 -22.31
C HIS A 131 5.76 -0.49 -22.48
N PRO A 132 5.35 0.25 -23.51
CA PRO A 132 5.76 1.64 -23.70
C PRO A 132 5.48 2.48 -22.44
N ASP A 133 6.37 3.44 -22.15
CA ASP A 133 6.27 4.38 -21.03
C ASP A 133 6.21 3.73 -19.62
N SER A 134 6.64 2.46 -19.51
CA SER A 134 6.65 1.73 -18.22
C SER A 134 7.99 1.73 -17.49
N ASP A 135 9.05 2.36 -18.02
CA ASP A 135 10.42 2.27 -17.48
C ASP A 135 10.88 0.81 -17.23
N ASN A 136 10.51 -0.11 -18.12
CA ASN A 136 10.75 -1.56 -18.00
C ASN A 136 10.19 -2.17 -16.71
N GLN A 137 9.03 -1.67 -16.25
CA GLN A 137 8.34 -2.21 -15.08
C GLN A 137 7.16 -3.12 -15.45
N VAL A 138 6.65 -3.01 -16.68
CA VAL A 138 5.50 -3.79 -17.15
C VAL A 138 5.91 -4.60 -18.37
N LEU A 139 5.91 -5.93 -18.24
CA LEU A 139 6.22 -6.85 -19.32
C LEU A 139 4.92 -7.37 -19.94
N ASP A 140 4.73 -7.15 -21.23
CA ASP A 140 3.59 -7.70 -21.97
C ASP A 140 3.87 -9.17 -22.35
N LEU A 141 3.39 -10.12 -21.54
CA LEU A 141 3.45 -11.55 -21.90
C LEU A 141 2.59 -11.84 -23.13
N VAL A 142 1.46 -11.14 -23.24
CA VAL A 142 0.53 -11.16 -24.37
C VAL A 142 -0.03 -9.75 -24.51
N HIS A 143 0.34 -9.02 -25.56
CA HIS A 143 -0.16 -7.67 -25.75
C HIS A 143 -1.65 -7.69 -26.15
N PRO A 144 -2.58 -7.05 -25.39
CA PRO A 144 -4.03 -7.14 -25.63
C PRO A 144 -4.48 -6.72 -27.03
N SER A 145 -3.74 -5.82 -27.68
CA SER A 145 -4.03 -5.40 -29.06
C SER A 145 -3.77 -6.47 -30.12
N LEU A 146 -2.98 -7.51 -29.83
CA LEU A 146 -2.68 -8.59 -30.77
C LEU A 146 -3.81 -9.64 -30.84
N PHE A 147 -4.69 -9.67 -29.83
CA PHE A 147 -5.77 -10.65 -29.70
C PHE A 147 -7.13 -9.98 -29.48
N CYS A 148 -7.39 -8.86 -30.17
CA CYS A 148 -8.67 -8.17 -30.07
C CYS A 148 -9.84 -9.07 -30.51
N CYS A 149 -10.95 -8.96 -29.79
CA CYS A 149 -12.22 -9.56 -30.20
C CYS A 149 -12.72 -8.85 -31.47
N VAL A 150 -12.90 -9.60 -32.55
CA VAL A 150 -13.43 -9.12 -33.83
C VAL A 150 -14.80 -9.75 -34.05
N PHE A 151 -15.85 -8.94 -34.06
CA PHE A 151 -17.22 -9.41 -34.23
C PHE A 151 -17.39 -10.16 -35.56
N GLY A 152 -18.00 -11.35 -35.48
CA GLY A 152 -18.20 -12.22 -36.65
C GLY A 152 -16.97 -13.03 -37.07
N THR A 153 -15.81 -12.80 -36.43
CA THR A 153 -14.56 -13.54 -36.71
C THR A 153 -14.07 -14.32 -35.50
N THR A 154 -14.00 -13.69 -34.32
CA THR A 154 -13.57 -14.37 -33.10
C THR A 154 -14.61 -15.42 -32.72
N LEU A 155 -14.15 -16.67 -32.62
CA LEU A 155 -15.00 -17.79 -32.22
C LEU A 155 -15.51 -17.57 -30.80
N ARG A 156 -16.83 -17.60 -30.64
CA ARG A 156 -17.48 -17.57 -29.34
C ARG A 156 -17.69 -19.00 -28.88
N ALA A 157 -17.22 -19.33 -27.67
CA ALA A 157 -17.65 -20.56 -27.02
C ALA A 157 -19.17 -20.50 -26.81
N SER A 158 -19.90 -21.46 -27.37
CA SER A 158 -21.38 -21.53 -27.30
C SER A 158 -21.91 -21.72 -25.88
N THR A 159 -21.03 -22.14 -24.97
CA THR A 159 -21.31 -22.38 -23.56
C THR A 159 -20.10 -21.90 -22.77
N ALA A 160 -20.30 -21.29 -21.60
CA ALA A 160 -19.21 -21.10 -20.66
C ALA A 160 -18.64 -22.49 -20.34
N GLN A 161 -17.43 -22.79 -20.83
CA GLN A 161 -16.80 -24.05 -20.54
C GLN A 161 -16.56 -24.12 -19.03
N SER A 162 -16.96 -25.24 -18.39
CA SER A 162 -16.51 -25.50 -17.03
C SER A 162 -14.99 -25.50 -17.04
N PHE A 163 -14.38 -24.95 -15.98
CA PHE A 163 -12.93 -24.77 -15.85
C PHE A 163 -12.13 -26.06 -16.14
N SER A 164 -12.75 -27.22 -15.90
CA SER A 164 -12.24 -28.56 -16.22
C SER A 164 -12.02 -28.85 -17.71
N SER A 165 -12.70 -28.18 -18.63
CA SER A 165 -12.61 -28.40 -20.08
C SER A 165 -11.49 -27.60 -20.75
N LEU A 166 -10.91 -26.60 -20.07
CA LEU A 166 -9.81 -25.78 -20.60
C LEU A 166 -8.45 -26.50 -20.54
N MET A 167 -8.31 -27.57 -19.74
CA MET A 167 -7.05 -28.31 -19.60
C MET A 167 -6.78 -29.36 -20.70
N SER A 168 -7.61 -29.47 -21.73
CA SER A 168 -7.48 -30.49 -22.79
C SER A 168 -6.91 -30.00 -24.13
N TRP A 169 -6.43 -28.75 -24.20
CA TRP A 169 -5.75 -28.26 -25.39
C TRP A 169 -4.38 -28.94 -25.51
N LYS A 170 -4.25 -29.81 -26.52
CA LYS A 170 -3.00 -30.42 -26.99
C LYS A 170 -2.51 -29.71 -28.23
#